data_AF-A0A369I5K2-F1
#
_entry.id   AF-A0A369I5K2-F1
#
_cell.length_a   1.000
_cell.length_b   1.000
_cell.length_c   1.000
_cell.angle_alpha   90.00
_cell.angle_beta   90.00
_cell.angle_gamma   90.00
#
_symmetry.space_group_name_H-M   'P 1'
#
loop_
_entity.id
_entity.type
_entity.pdbx_description
1 polymer ?
#
loop_
_entity_poly.entity_id
_entity_poly.type
_entity_poly.pdbx_seq_one_letter_code
_entity_poly.pdbx_strand_id
1 'polypeptide(L)'
;MYSQNQLTTSQIAFFEYKEYSFHQYEKLALERLEKHSDINAVRKDKEMYSFMTSLTDIILKTLVIDNDWQQVKYFCYTLGKVIEADHDGKKDNLHKVLVYKVDSHLMASYLLWSDHRELIQRFTTFNYAQYGNTEKEIWNRWTLLEQGIAIYAYVMYHLASGMFEQVHNCIAVANRLATSRKFSRRHFPIHVRIWEAIMNKDKEAIKTNILQLINKAHGFFHEELYGEGDFISSPAIGYLKAAWLLGIEVEVEHPLIPMEMMPVKPLEKYENRYWFLMEE
;
A
#
# COMPACT_ATOMS: atom_id res chain seq x y z
N MET A 1 -2.79 -18.67 10.10
CA MET A 1 -3.14 -17.31 10.54
C MET A 1 -3.58 -17.35 12.00
N TYR A 2 -3.45 -16.26 12.78
CA TYR A 2 -3.83 -16.26 14.20
C TYR A 2 -5.30 -16.71 14.33
N SER A 3 -5.55 -17.89 14.89
CA SER A 3 -6.92 -18.20 15.33
C SER A 3 -7.32 -17.15 16.36
N GLN A 4 -8.58 -16.71 16.43
CA GLN A 4 -9.06 -15.76 17.45
C GLN A 4 -8.62 -16.13 18.88
N ASN A 5 -8.32 -17.41 19.13
CA ASN A 5 -7.74 -17.95 20.37
C ASN A 5 -6.26 -17.62 20.64
N GLN A 6 -5.59 -16.81 19.82
CA GLN A 6 -4.18 -16.43 19.98
C GLN A 6 -3.97 -14.93 20.25
N LEU A 7 -5.02 -14.12 20.18
CA LEU A 7 -4.93 -12.69 20.48
C LEU A 7 -5.03 -12.45 21.98
N THR A 8 -4.23 -11.52 22.49
CA THR A 8 -4.35 -11.10 23.88
C THR A 8 -5.60 -10.24 24.08
N THR A 9 -6.09 -10.16 25.31
CA THR A 9 -7.18 -9.23 25.67
C THR A 9 -6.84 -7.78 25.29
N SER A 10 -5.57 -7.37 25.39
CA SER A 10 -5.14 -6.03 24.97
C SER A 10 -5.20 -5.82 23.46
N GLN A 11 -4.87 -6.84 22.65
CA GLN A 11 -4.99 -6.77 21.20
C GLN A 11 -6.45 -6.70 20.75
N ILE A 12 -7.34 -7.47 21.39
CA ILE A 12 -8.79 -7.40 21.13
C ILE A 12 -9.31 -6.00 21.47
N ALA A 13 -9.01 -5.48 22.66
CA ALA A 13 -9.43 -4.14 23.07
C ALA A 13 -8.89 -3.04 22.15
N PHE A 14 -7.67 -3.20 21.62
CA PHE A 14 -7.12 -2.31 20.60
C PHE A 14 -8.00 -2.27 19.34
N PHE A 15 -8.39 -3.44 18.81
CA PHE A 15 -9.24 -3.50 17.61
C PHE A 15 -10.67 -3.01 17.85
N GLU A 16 -11.26 -3.30 19.02
CA GLU A 16 -12.57 -2.77 19.40
C GLU A 16 -12.54 -1.23 19.48
N TYR A 17 -11.47 -0.66 20.04
CA TYR A 17 -11.26 0.79 20.04
C TYR A 17 -11.12 1.35 18.62
N LYS A 18 -10.36 0.67 17.74
CA LYS A 18 -10.19 1.08 16.35
C LYS A 18 -11.49 1.04 15.55
N GLU A 19 -12.32 0.03 15.74
CA GLU A 19 -13.64 -0.09 15.10
C GLU A 19 -14.61 1.01 15.60
N TYR A 20 -14.70 1.20 16.91
CA TYR A 20 -15.50 2.28 17.49
C TYR A 20 -15.06 3.65 16.95
N SER A 21 -13.74 3.88 16.97
CA SER A 21 -13.11 5.08 16.42
C SER A 21 -13.45 5.24 14.94
N PHE A 22 -13.30 4.19 14.12
CA PHE A 22 -13.62 4.22 12.69
C PHE A 22 -15.05 4.69 12.43
N HIS A 23 -16.05 4.10 13.08
CA HIS A 23 -17.45 4.48 12.84
C HIS A 23 -17.77 5.91 13.28
N GLN A 24 -17.19 6.37 14.40
CA GLN A 24 -17.34 7.76 14.84
C GLN A 24 -16.66 8.73 13.87
N TYR A 25 -15.44 8.42 13.43
CA TYR A 25 -14.70 9.26 12.48
C TYR A 25 -15.32 9.25 11.09
N GLU A 26 -15.76 8.10 10.59
CA GLU A 26 -16.45 7.96 9.32
C GLU A 26 -17.67 8.90 9.29
N LYS A 27 -18.51 8.82 10.33
CA LYS A 27 -19.67 9.70 10.46
C LYS A 27 -19.29 11.18 10.48
N LEU A 28 -18.34 11.58 11.33
CA LEU A 28 -17.91 12.98 11.46
C LEU A 28 -17.23 13.51 10.20
N ALA A 29 -16.47 12.67 9.50
CA ALA A 29 -15.84 13.01 8.23
C ALA A 29 -16.92 13.24 7.17
N LEU A 30 -17.88 12.32 7.04
CA LEU A 30 -18.99 12.48 6.10
C LEU A 30 -19.82 13.75 6.37
N GLU A 31 -20.17 14.03 7.63
CA GLU A 31 -20.86 15.27 8.02
C GLU A 31 -20.07 16.54 7.68
N ARG A 32 -18.72 16.48 7.68
CA ARG A 32 -17.86 17.59 7.25
C ARG A 32 -17.80 17.69 5.73
N LEU A 33 -17.69 16.57 5.04
CA LEU A 33 -17.62 16.52 3.59
C LEU A 33 -18.93 17.00 2.94
N GLU A 34 -20.08 16.71 3.56
CA GLU A 34 -21.40 17.19 3.14
C GLU A 34 -21.55 18.72 3.18
N LYS A 35 -20.66 19.45 3.86
CA LYS A 35 -20.69 20.92 3.88
C LYS A 35 -20.17 21.53 2.58
N HIS A 36 -19.48 20.75 1.76
CA HIS A 36 -18.97 21.21 0.48
C HIS A 36 -20.07 21.19 -0.58
N SER A 37 -20.13 22.27 -1.35
CA SER A 37 -21.13 22.45 -2.41
C SER A 37 -20.84 21.64 -3.68
N ASP A 38 -19.61 21.14 -3.84
CA ASP A 38 -19.18 20.39 -5.00
C ASP A 38 -18.14 19.32 -4.66
N ILE A 39 -18.03 18.32 -5.55
CA ILE A 39 -17.18 17.14 -5.37
C ILE A 39 -15.68 17.49 -5.37
N ASN A 40 -15.27 18.55 -6.08
CA ASN A 40 -13.87 18.95 -6.13
C ASN A 40 -13.40 19.56 -4.81
N ALA A 41 -14.27 20.29 -4.13
CA ALA A 41 -14.01 20.81 -2.79
C ALA A 41 -13.87 19.67 -1.76
N VAL A 42 -14.74 18.64 -1.83
CA VAL A 42 -14.59 17.41 -1.01
C VAL A 42 -13.24 16.74 -1.23
N ARG A 43 -12.86 16.53 -2.50
CA ARG A 43 -11.60 15.87 -2.89
C ARG A 43 -10.34 16.63 -2.44
N LYS A 44 -10.46 17.94 -2.22
CA LYS A 44 -9.37 18.80 -1.71
C LYS A 44 -9.33 18.86 -0.18
N ASP A 45 -10.37 18.39 0.50
CA ASP A 45 -10.48 18.52 1.95
C ASP A 45 -9.40 17.69 2.67
N LYS A 46 -8.94 18.21 3.81
CA LYS A 46 -7.99 17.51 4.69
C LYS A 46 -8.58 16.24 5.30
N GLU A 47 -9.90 16.14 5.44
CA GLU A 47 -10.59 14.98 6.00
C GLU A 47 -10.38 13.72 5.17
N MET A 48 -10.13 13.84 3.86
CA MET A 48 -9.79 12.70 3.00
C MET A 48 -8.62 11.89 3.55
N TYR A 49 -7.61 12.54 4.15
CA TYR A 49 -6.48 11.84 4.77
C TYR A 49 -6.87 11.10 6.03
N SER A 50 -7.58 11.76 6.95
CA SER A 50 -8.10 11.13 8.17
C SER A 50 -8.97 9.92 7.83
N PHE A 51 -9.74 10.03 6.75
CA PHE A 51 -10.58 8.97 6.22
C PHE A 51 -9.78 7.78 5.70
N MET A 52 -8.71 8.02 4.93
CA MET A 52 -7.78 6.97 4.50
C MET A 52 -7.16 6.22 5.69
N THR A 53 -6.68 6.94 6.71
CA THR A 53 -6.11 6.32 7.92
C THR A 53 -7.15 5.49 8.68
N SER A 54 -8.38 5.97 8.77
CA SER A 54 -9.46 5.22 9.43
C SER A 54 -9.80 3.95 8.63
N LEU A 55 -9.80 4.01 7.29
CA LEU A 55 -9.96 2.84 6.43
C LEU A 55 -8.84 1.80 6.61
N THR A 56 -7.59 2.23 6.83
CA THR A 56 -6.50 1.28 7.10
C THR A 56 -6.68 0.52 8.41
N ASP A 57 -7.24 1.19 9.43
CA ASP A 57 -7.53 0.56 10.72
C ASP A 57 -8.65 -0.51 10.60
N ILE A 58 -9.73 -0.21 9.87
CA ILE A 58 -10.83 -1.17 9.68
C ILE A 58 -10.40 -2.35 8.80
N ILE A 59 -9.56 -2.13 7.78
CA ILE A 59 -8.97 -3.21 6.98
C ILE A 59 -8.22 -4.19 7.87
N LEU A 60 -7.36 -3.68 8.76
CA LEU A 60 -6.57 -4.54 9.63
C LEU A 60 -7.44 -5.29 10.64
N LYS A 61 -8.45 -4.64 11.22
CA LYS A 61 -9.43 -5.30 12.10
C LYS A 61 -10.16 -6.42 11.37
N THR A 62 -10.68 -6.16 10.18
CA THR A 62 -11.41 -7.16 9.40
C THR A 62 -10.51 -8.31 8.97
N LEU A 63 -9.24 -8.03 8.65
CA LEU A 63 -8.23 -9.03 8.33
C LEU A 63 -7.91 -9.93 9.54
N VAL A 64 -7.69 -9.35 10.72
CA VAL A 64 -7.13 -10.04 11.89
C VAL A 64 -8.22 -10.66 12.79
N ILE A 65 -9.34 -9.96 12.98
CA ILE A 65 -10.41 -10.34 13.90
C ILE A 65 -11.55 -11.04 13.16
N ASP A 66 -12.07 -10.41 12.11
CA ASP A 66 -13.29 -10.89 11.45
C ASP A 66 -12.99 -12.05 10.50
N ASN A 67 -11.75 -12.11 9.99
CA ASN A 67 -11.30 -13.11 9.02
C ASN A 67 -12.19 -13.13 7.77
N ASP A 68 -12.71 -11.94 7.39
CA ASP A 68 -13.58 -11.73 6.24
C ASP A 68 -12.80 -11.16 5.05
N TRP A 69 -12.30 -12.07 4.22
CA TRP A 69 -11.48 -11.71 3.07
C TRP A 69 -12.23 -10.88 2.02
N GLN A 70 -13.53 -11.12 1.83
CA GLN A 70 -14.29 -10.36 0.83
C GLN A 70 -14.44 -8.92 1.28
N GLN A 71 -14.74 -8.71 2.56
CA GLN A 71 -14.84 -7.40 3.15
C GLN A 71 -13.48 -6.67 3.17
N VAL A 72 -12.37 -7.38 3.42
CA VAL A 72 -11.01 -6.81 3.27
C VAL A 72 -10.80 -6.31 1.84
N LYS A 73 -11.09 -7.12 0.81
CA LYS A 73 -10.94 -6.70 -0.60
C LYS A 73 -11.78 -5.46 -0.92
N TYR A 74 -13.00 -5.42 -0.41
CA TYR A 74 -13.91 -4.30 -0.59
C TYR A 74 -13.36 -3.01 0.05
N PHE A 75 -12.86 -3.08 1.29
CA PHE A 75 -12.26 -1.93 1.96
C PHE A 75 -10.94 -1.50 1.30
N CYS A 76 -10.12 -2.44 0.84
CA CYS A 76 -8.92 -2.18 0.04
C CYS A 76 -9.25 -1.43 -1.26
N TYR A 77 -10.31 -1.84 -1.97
CA TYR A 77 -10.81 -1.13 -3.15
C TYR A 77 -11.29 0.28 -2.79
N THR A 78 -12.08 0.41 -1.73
CA THR A 78 -12.62 1.69 -1.25
C THR A 78 -11.49 2.65 -0.91
N LEU A 79 -10.46 2.17 -0.21
CA LEU A 79 -9.25 2.92 0.10
C LEU A 79 -8.57 3.45 -1.16
N GLY A 80 -8.42 2.60 -2.18
CA GLY A 80 -7.88 3.02 -3.48
C GLY A 80 -8.71 4.10 -4.17
N LYS A 81 -10.04 4.01 -4.16
CA LYS A 81 -10.90 5.06 -4.72
C LYS A 81 -10.81 6.37 -3.93
N VAL A 82 -10.66 6.32 -2.60
CA VAL A 82 -10.44 7.52 -1.77
C VAL A 82 -9.09 8.16 -2.12
N ILE A 83 -8.03 7.37 -2.30
CA ILE A 83 -6.72 7.88 -2.71
C ILE A 83 -6.79 8.53 -4.10
N GLU A 84 -7.48 7.89 -5.06
CA GLU A 84 -7.69 8.45 -6.40
C GLU A 84 -8.43 9.78 -6.34
N ALA A 85 -9.50 9.86 -5.56
CA ALA A 85 -10.27 11.07 -5.36
C ALA A 85 -9.41 12.19 -4.72
N ASP A 86 -8.60 11.86 -3.70
CA ASP A 86 -7.65 12.79 -3.07
C ASP A 86 -6.60 13.31 -4.06
N HIS A 87 -6.08 12.41 -4.91
CA HIS A 87 -5.12 12.74 -5.95
C HIS A 87 -5.69 13.71 -6.98
N ASP A 88 -6.87 13.39 -7.51
CA ASP A 88 -7.55 14.22 -8.51
C ASP A 88 -7.88 15.61 -7.99
N GLY A 89 -8.30 15.71 -6.73
CA GLY A 89 -8.55 16.98 -6.07
C GLY A 89 -7.28 17.84 -5.97
N LYS A 90 -6.10 17.23 -5.83
CA LYS A 90 -4.85 17.93 -5.52
C LYS A 90 -3.84 17.94 -6.67
N LYS A 91 -4.25 17.55 -7.88
CA LYS A 91 -3.38 17.47 -9.07
C LYS A 91 -2.68 18.78 -9.44
N ASP A 92 -3.23 19.93 -9.05
CA ASP A 92 -2.62 21.25 -9.30
C ASP A 92 -1.58 21.65 -8.23
N ASN A 93 -1.42 20.86 -7.16
CA ASN A 93 -0.52 21.14 -6.03
C ASN A 93 0.40 19.93 -5.73
N LEU A 94 1.08 19.44 -6.78
CA LEU A 94 1.98 18.28 -6.75
C LEU A 94 3.20 18.44 -5.82
N HIS A 95 3.47 19.64 -5.30
CA HIS A 95 4.72 19.94 -4.64
C HIS A 95 4.86 19.46 -3.19
N LYS A 96 3.80 18.97 -2.50
CA LYS A 96 3.93 18.69 -1.06
C LYS A 96 3.20 17.54 -0.37
N VAL A 97 2.23 16.81 -0.95
CA VAL A 97 1.28 16.10 -0.05
C VAL A 97 0.92 14.64 -0.35
N LEU A 98 1.12 14.10 -1.56
CA LEU A 98 0.75 12.69 -1.81
C LEU A 98 1.82 11.68 -1.34
N VAL A 99 3.09 12.07 -1.41
CA VAL A 99 4.22 11.16 -1.15
C VAL A 99 4.39 10.80 0.32
N TYR A 100 3.98 11.66 1.26
CA TYR A 100 4.04 11.29 2.66
C TYR A 100 2.88 10.37 3.07
N LYS A 101 1.82 10.28 2.24
CA LYS A 101 0.51 9.77 2.65
C LYS A 101 0.09 8.47 1.96
N VAL A 102 0.44 8.29 0.67
CA VAL A 102 0.04 7.15 -0.18
C VAL A 102 1.18 6.15 -0.41
N ASP A 103 2.40 6.57 -0.09
CA ASP A 103 3.62 6.00 -0.66
C ASP A 103 4.43 5.18 0.35
N SER A 104 3.83 4.84 1.49
CA SER A 104 4.35 3.80 2.36
C SER A 104 4.04 2.42 1.78
N HIS A 105 4.87 1.43 2.11
CA HIS A 105 4.62 0.02 1.76
C HIS A 105 3.20 -0.45 2.14
N LEU A 106 2.64 0.14 3.19
CA LEU A 106 1.33 -0.16 3.72
C LEU A 106 0.22 0.08 2.69
N MET A 107 0.07 1.32 2.22
CA MET A 107 -1.04 1.68 1.35
C MET A 107 -0.96 0.95 0.01
N ALA A 108 0.26 0.79 -0.52
CA ALA A 108 0.46 0.03 -1.75
C ALA A 108 0.03 -1.43 -1.62
N SER A 109 0.36 -2.06 -0.50
CA SER A 109 0.00 -3.45 -0.25
C SER A 109 -1.51 -3.65 -0.15
N TYR A 110 -2.19 -2.74 0.55
CA TYR A 110 -3.65 -2.77 0.65
C TYR A 110 -4.33 -2.58 -0.71
N LEU A 111 -3.85 -1.66 -1.55
CA LEU A 111 -4.42 -1.49 -2.88
C LEU A 111 -4.36 -2.79 -3.71
N LEU A 112 -3.22 -3.48 -3.67
CA LEU A 112 -3.04 -4.74 -4.41
C LEU A 112 -3.96 -5.86 -3.92
N TRP A 113 -4.33 -5.85 -2.63
CA TRP A 113 -5.30 -6.80 -2.08
C TRP A 113 -6.72 -6.60 -2.56
N SER A 114 -7.06 -5.46 -3.18
CA SER A 114 -8.37 -5.29 -3.81
C SER A 114 -8.61 -6.28 -4.95
N ASP A 115 -7.57 -6.84 -5.58
CA ASP A 115 -7.64 -7.61 -6.85
C ASP A 115 -8.23 -6.83 -8.04
N HIS A 116 -8.57 -5.55 -7.88
CA HIS A 116 -9.21 -4.75 -8.91
C HIS A 116 -8.18 -4.20 -9.91
N ARG A 117 -7.93 -4.95 -10.99
CA ARG A 117 -6.89 -4.65 -12.00
C ARG A 117 -6.93 -3.24 -12.53
N GLU A 118 -8.10 -2.75 -12.93
CA GLU A 118 -8.21 -1.42 -13.51
C GLU A 118 -7.84 -0.32 -12.50
N LEU A 119 -8.19 -0.51 -11.22
CA LEU A 119 -7.83 0.43 -10.16
C LEU A 119 -6.31 0.41 -9.95
N ILE A 120 -5.72 -0.79 -9.81
CA ILE A 120 -4.26 -0.94 -9.67
C ILE A 120 -3.52 -0.30 -10.85
N GLN A 121 -4.03 -0.46 -12.06
CA GLN A 121 -3.42 0.11 -13.26
C GLN A 121 -3.52 1.65 -13.30
N ARG A 122 -4.60 2.25 -12.80
CA ARG A 122 -4.68 3.73 -12.70
C ARG A 122 -3.57 4.30 -11.81
N PHE A 123 -3.14 3.57 -10.79
CA PHE A 123 -2.06 4.00 -9.90
C PHE A 123 -0.67 3.97 -10.57
N THR A 124 -0.52 3.34 -11.75
CA THR A 124 0.71 3.47 -12.54
C THR A 124 0.78 4.78 -13.32
N THR A 125 -0.34 5.49 -13.47
CA THR A 125 -0.41 6.73 -14.28
C THR A 125 -0.38 8.02 -13.46
N PHE A 126 -0.49 7.93 -12.13
CA PHE A 126 -0.51 9.13 -11.29
C PHE A 126 0.80 9.90 -11.43
N ASN A 127 0.77 11.23 -11.36
CA ASN A 127 1.96 12.06 -11.58
C ASN A 127 3.09 11.88 -10.53
N TYR A 128 2.85 11.14 -9.43
CA TYR A 128 3.92 10.66 -8.54
C TYR A 128 4.75 9.54 -9.20
N ALA A 129 4.12 8.77 -10.10
CA ALA A 129 4.67 7.67 -10.87
C ALA A 129 5.63 8.17 -11.99
N GLN A 130 5.67 9.47 -12.20
CA GLN A 130 6.70 10.10 -12.99
C GLN A 130 7.81 10.54 -12.05
N TYR A 131 8.61 9.57 -11.60
CA TYR A 131 9.96 9.83 -11.11
C TYR A 131 10.80 10.62 -12.14
N GLY A 132 10.27 10.80 -13.34
CA GLY A 132 10.92 11.37 -14.50
C GLY A 132 11.63 10.26 -15.24
N ASN A 133 11.91 10.52 -16.51
CA ASN A 133 12.69 9.59 -17.32
C ASN A 133 14.18 9.91 -17.23
N THR A 134 14.54 11.01 -16.56
CA THR A 134 15.92 11.46 -16.42
C THR A 134 16.42 11.27 -14.99
N GLU A 135 17.68 10.88 -14.87
CA GLU A 135 18.38 10.73 -13.59
C GLU A 135 18.23 11.96 -12.67
N LYS A 136 18.19 13.16 -13.25
CA LYS A 136 18.04 14.42 -12.51
C LYS A 136 16.64 14.59 -11.91
N GLU A 137 15.58 14.22 -12.62
CA GLU A 137 14.21 14.27 -12.12
C GLU A 137 14.02 13.27 -10.97
N ILE A 138 14.55 12.05 -11.16
CA ILE A 138 14.45 10.97 -10.18
C ILE A 138 15.24 11.38 -8.92
N TRP A 139 16.46 11.87 -9.08
CA TRP A 139 17.30 12.34 -7.96
C TRP A 139 16.68 13.53 -7.21
N ASN A 140 16.12 14.50 -7.93
CA ASN A 140 15.49 15.67 -7.31
C ASN A 140 14.29 15.25 -6.45
N ARG A 141 13.42 14.36 -6.93
CA ARG A 141 12.29 13.87 -6.13
C ARG A 141 12.77 13.05 -4.93
N TRP A 142 13.72 12.15 -5.15
CA TRP A 142 14.28 11.29 -4.09
C TRP A 142 14.95 12.09 -2.96
N THR A 143 15.72 13.12 -3.29
CA THR A 143 16.49 13.92 -2.32
C THR A 143 15.72 15.08 -1.70
N LEU A 144 14.78 15.70 -2.43
CA LEU A 144 14.07 16.87 -1.96
C LEU A 144 12.77 16.55 -1.21
N LEU A 145 12.17 15.37 -1.42
CA LEU A 145 10.80 15.10 -0.96
C LEU A 145 10.62 13.82 -0.13
N GLU A 146 11.39 12.74 -0.38
CA GLU A 146 10.86 11.39 -0.03
C GLU A 146 11.82 10.47 0.72
N GLN A 147 13.11 10.81 0.80
CA GLN A 147 14.17 9.92 1.32
C GLN A 147 14.13 8.47 0.73
N GLY A 148 13.45 8.24 -0.39
CA GLY A 148 13.28 6.91 -1.01
C GLY A 148 12.18 6.02 -0.42
N ILE A 149 11.12 6.57 0.19
CA ILE A 149 9.97 5.76 0.68
C ILE A 149 8.99 5.44 -0.47
N ALA A 150 8.69 6.39 -1.35
CA ALA A 150 7.68 6.21 -2.41
C ALA A 150 8.06 5.23 -3.53
N ILE A 151 9.36 4.95 -3.71
CA ILE A 151 9.82 3.99 -4.71
C ILE A 151 9.18 2.62 -4.52
N TYR A 152 8.84 2.25 -3.28
CA TYR A 152 8.30 0.95 -2.98
C TYR A 152 6.88 0.79 -3.52
N ALA A 153 6.00 1.76 -3.25
CA ALA A 153 4.63 1.77 -3.77
C ALA A 153 4.65 1.80 -5.30
N TYR A 154 5.47 2.68 -5.86
CA TYR A 154 5.68 2.78 -7.30
C TYR A 154 6.08 1.44 -7.92
N VAL A 155 7.13 0.79 -7.39
CA VAL A 155 7.60 -0.50 -7.91
C VAL A 155 6.54 -1.59 -7.72
N MET A 156 5.81 -1.61 -6.60
CA MET A 156 4.74 -2.59 -6.39
C MET A 156 3.65 -2.50 -7.46
N TYR A 157 3.17 -1.30 -7.80
CA TYR A 157 2.14 -1.13 -8.84
C TYR A 157 2.66 -1.51 -10.24
N HIS A 158 3.91 -1.14 -10.56
CA HIS A 158 4.51 -1.48 -11.86
C HIS A 158 4.79 -2.98 -11.99
N LEU A 159 5.29 -3.62 -10.93
CA LEU A 159 5.41 -5.09 -10.86
C LEU A 159 4.06 -5.74 -11.05
N ALA A 160 3.04 -5.36 -10.27
CA ALA A 160 1.69 -5.92 -10.35
C ALA A 160 1.03 -5.76 -11.74
N SER A 161 1.49 -4.78 -12.51
CA SER A 161 1.01 -4.46 -13.87
C SER A 161 1.93 -4.97 -14.98
N GLY A 162 3.03 -5.67 -14.67
CA GLY A 162 3.98 -6.19 -15.66
C GLY A 162 4.82 -5.12 -16.38
N MET A 163 4.87 -3.90 -15.84
CA MET A 163 5.60 -2.76 -16.40
C MET A 163 7.08 -2.78 -15.98
N PHE A 164 7.83 -3.79 -16.45
CA PHE A 164 9.19 -4.06 -15.98
C PHE A 164 10.24 -3.02 -16.39
N GLU A 165 10.02 -2.28 -17.47
CA GLU A 165 10.94 -1.20 -17.88
C GLU A 165 11.05 -0.12 -16.79
N GLN A 166 9.91 0.28 -16.21
CA GLN A 166 9.84 1.24 -15.12
C GLN A 166 10.51 0.71 -13.85
N VAL A 167 10.33 -0.59 -13.56
CA VAL A 167 11.00 -1.26 -12.43
C VAL A 167 12.53 -1.29 -12.63
N HIS A 168 13.02 -1.56 -13.85
CA HIS A 168 14.44 -1.49 -14.18
C HIS A 168 15.02 -0.09 -13.97
N ASN A 169 14.30 0.96 -14.37
CA ASN A 169 14.72 2.34 -14.13
C ASN A 169 14.85 2.65 -12.63
N CYS A 170 13.89 2.18 -11.83
CA CYS A 170 13.96 2.27 -10.37
C CYS A 170 15.18 1.54 -9.80
N ILE A 171 15.49 0.33 -10.26
CA ILE A 171 16.66 -0.46 -9.84
C ILE A 171 17.98 0.24 -10.22
N ALA A 172 18.05 0.84 -11.41
CA ALA A 172 19.24 1.55 -11.85
C ALA A 172 19.55 2.74 -10.93
N VAL A 173 18.53 3.51 -10.55
CA VAL A 173 18.68 4.66 -9.65
C VAL A 173 18.98 4.18 -8.24
N ALA A 174 18.23 3.18 -7.77
CA ALA A 174 18.42 2.49 -6.51
C ALA A 174 19.90 2.11 -6.27
N ASN A 175 20.51 1.44 -7.24
CA ASN A 175 21.90 1.01 -7.16
C ASN A 175 22.90 2.18 -7.16
N ARG A 176 22.65 3.24 -7.94
CA ARG A 176 23.49 4.45 -7.94
C ARG A 176 23.42 5.21 -6.61
N LEU A 177 22.28 5.18 -5.93
CA LEU A 177 22.11 5.86 -4.64
C LEU A 177 22.70 5.05 -3.48
N ALA A 178 22.61 3.72 -3.53
CA ALA A 178 23.21 2.85 -2.52
C ALA A 178 24.74 3.00 -2.42
N THR A 179 25.41 3.39 -3.51
CA THR A 179 26.86 3.69 -3.52
C THR A 179 27.19 5.07 -2.96
N SER A 180 26.21 5.97 -2.85
CA SER A 180 26.40 7.27 -2.23
C SER A 180 26.31 7.13 -0.69
N ARG A 181 27.36 7.55 0.03
CA ARG A 181 27.43 7.48 1.52
C ARG A 181 26.27 8.19 2.26
N LYS A 182 25.43 8.95 1.57
CA LYS A 182 24.27 9.66 2.13
C LYS A 182 23.03 8.78 2.32
N PHE A 183 22.96 7.60 1.70
CA PHE A 183 21.72 6.81 1.63
C PHE A 183 21.90 5.32 1.94
N SER A 184 22.67 4.96 2.98
CA SER A 184 22.83 3.57 3.42
C SER A 184 21.60 3.03 4.17
N ARG A 185 20.44 2.99 3.51
CA ARG A 185 19.29 2.23 4.04
C ARG A 185 19.61 0.75 3.98
N ARG A 186 19.89 0.15 5.14
CA ARG A 186 20.38 -1.24 5.31
C ARG A 186 19.46 -2.31 4.69
N HIS A 187 18.18 -2.00 4.47
CA HIS A 187 17.18 -2.92 3.91
C HIS A 187 16.99 -2.76 2.40
N PHE A 188 17.44 -1.67 1.78
CA PHE A 188 17.12 -1.42 0.38
C PHE A 188 17.60 -2.50 -0.62
N PRO A 189 18.81 -3.10 -0.46
CA PRO A 189 19.25 -4.20 -1.32
C PRO A 189 18.34 -5.43 -1.29
N ILE A 190 17.59 -5.65 -0.19
CA ILE A 190 16.67 -6.79 -0.15
C ILE A 190 15.43 -6.57 -1.01
N HIS A 191 14.95 -5.33 -1.08
CA HIS A 191 13.83 -4.96 -1.96
C HIS A 191 14.21 -5.16 -3.43
N VAL A 192 15.38 -4.68 -3.83
CA VAL A 192 15.89 -4.86 -5.20
C VAL A 192 15.95 -6.35 -5.60
N ARG A 193 16.47 -7.21 -4.73
CA ARG A 193 16.51 -8.67 -4.99
C ARG A 193 15.12 -9.27 -5.16
N ILE A 194 14.12 -8.81 -4.40
CA ILE A 194 12.72 -9.27 -4.56
C ILE A 194 12.19 -8.81 -5.92
N TRP A 195 12.41 -7.55 -6.30
CA TRP A 195 11.95 -7.01 -7.58
C TRP A 195 12.55 -7.78 -8.76
N GLU A 196 13.86 -8.02 -8.73
CA GLU A 196 14.57 -8.83 -9.74
C GLU A 196 14.04 -10.26 -9.80
N ALA A 197 13.79 -10.89 -8.65
CA ALA A 197 13.23 -12.24 -8.60
C ALA A 197 11.82 -12.30 -9.21
N ILE A 198 10.97 -11.29 -8.96
CA ILE A 198 9.63 -11.19 -9.57
C ILE A 198 9.73 -11.02 -11.09
N MET A 199 10.58 -10.10 -11.57
CA MET A 199 10.77 -9.88 -13.02
C MET A 199 11.28 -11.15 -13.72
N ASN A 200 12.15 -11.91 -13.05
CA ASN A 200 12.70 -13.17 -13.57
C ASN A 200 11.79 -14.38 -13.35
N LYS A 201 10.62 -14.20 -12.70
CA LYS A 201 9.69 -15.27 -12.30
C LYS A 201 10.34 -16.37 -11.45
N ASP A 202 11.38 -16.03 -10.70
CA ASP A 202 12.13 -16.96 -9.85
C ASP A 202 11.42 -17.15 -8.50
N LYS A 203 10.56 -18.17 -8.42
CA LYS A 203 9.74 -18.47 -7.25
C LYS A 203 10.56 -18.70 -5.97
N GLU A 204 11.69 -19.40 -6.08
CA GLU A 204 12.55 -19.71 -4.94
C GLU A 204 13.27 -18.46 -4.43
N ALA A 205 13.75 -17.60 -5.34
CA ALA A 205 14.34 -16.33 -4.97
C ALA A 205 13.30 -15.36 -4.38
N ILE A 206 12.06 -15.34 -4.90
CA ILE A 206 10.97 -14.55 -4.30
C ILE A 206 10.76 -14.99 -2.85
N LYS A 207 10.51 -16.29 -2.62
CA LYS A 207 10.26 -16.85 -1.29
C LYS A 207 11.40 -16.55 -0.32
N THR A 208 12.64 -16.82 -0.74
CA THR A 208 13.84 -16.61 0.08
C THR A 208 14.01 -15.15 0.48
N ASN A 209 13.87 -14.22 -0.47
CA ASN A 209 14.07 -12.80 -0.18
C ASN A 209 12.90 -12.19 0.61
N ILE A 210 11.66 -12.68 0.44
CA ILE A 210 10.51 -12.28 1.26
C ILE A 210 10.74 -12.67 2.74
N LEU A 211 11.16 -13.91 3.02
CA LEU A 211 11.45 -14.35 4.38
C LEU A 211 12.61 -13.57 4.99
N GLN A 212 13.66 -13.28 4.21
CA GLN A 212 14.76 -12.44 4.66
C GLN A 212 14.31 -10.99 4.95
N LEU A 213 13.36 -10.45 4.17
CA LEU A 213 12.84 -9.09 4.36
C LEU A 213 12.10 -9.00 5.68
N ILE A 214 11.25 -9.99 5.96
CA ILE A 214 10.56 -10.09 7.24
C ILE A 214 11.58 -10.18 8.38
N ASN A 215 12.56 -11.08 8.31
CA ASN A 215 13.52 -11.24 9.40
C ASN A 215 14.44 -10.03 9.64
N LYS A 216 14.84 -9.30 8.59
CA LYS A 216 15.85 -8.23 8.70
C LYS A 216 15.28 -6.83 8.82
N ALA A 217 14.14 -6.58 8.19
CA ALA A 217 13.58 -5.23 8.08
C ALA A 217 12.36 -5.04 8.98
N HIS A 218 11.60 -6.10 9.25
CA HIS A 218 10.36 -5.99 10.02
C HIS A 218 10.59 -5.55 11.46
N GLY A 219 11.65 -6.04 12.12
CA GLY A 219 12.03 -5.59 13.47
C GLY A 219 12.42 -4.11 13.56
N PHE A 220 12.78 -3.46 12.45
CA PHE A 220 13.09 -2.03 12.39
C PHE A 220 11.81 -1.18 12.20
N PHE A 221 10.83 -1.70 11.47
CA PHE A 221 9.55 -1.01 11.24
C PHE A 221 8.53 -1.22 12.37
N HIS A 222 8.78 -2.17 13.28
CA HIS A 222 7.90 -2.47 14.41
C HIS A 222 7.67 -1.26 15.34
N GLU A 223 8.64 -0.36 15.49
CA GLU A 223 8.48 0.88 16.29
C GLU A 223 7.71 1.98 15.54
N GLU A 224 7.68 1.96 14.21
CA GLU A 224 7.03 3.00 13.38
C GLU A 224 5.60 2.62 12.92
N LEU A 225 5.24 1.33 12.92
CA LEU A 225 3.99 0.82 12.34
C LEU A 225 2.80 0.72 13.32
N TYR A 226 2.85 1.36 14.49
CA TYR A 226 1.72 1.53 15.42
C TYR A 226 0.81 0.28 15.58
N GLY A 227 1.41 -0.89 15.82
CA GLY A 227 0.69 -2.15 16.08
C GLY A 227 0.35 -2.98 14.85
N GLU A 228 0.40 -2.46 13.62
CA GLU A 228 0.15 -3.26 12.40
C GLU A 228 1.26 -4.30 12.16
N GLY A 229 2.51 -3.92 12.45
CA GLY A 229 3.66 -4.81 12.37
C GLY A 229 3.53 -6.07 13.23
N ASP A 230 2.62 -6.09 14.21
CA ASP A 230 2.37 -7.29 15.01
C ASP A 230 1.61 -8.37 14.23
N PHE A 231 0.93 -7.98 13.15
CA PHE A 231 -0.01 -8.83 12.44
C PHE A 231 0.37 -9.10 10.99
N ILE A 232 0.96 -8.12 10.30
CA ILE A 232 1.36 -8.26 8.90
C ILE A 232 2.69 -7.59 8.60
N SER A 233 3.38 -8.11 7.59
CA SER A 233 4.55 -7.43 7.01
C SER A 233 4.15 -6.79 5.69
N SER A 234 3.62 -5.57 5.76
CA SER A 234 3.22 -4.75 4.61
C SER A 234 4.16 -4.86 3.39
N PRO A 235 5.47 -4.61 3.48
CA PRO A 235 6.32 -4.72 2.30
C PRO A 235 6.35 -6.14 1.69
N ALA A 236 6.35 -7.19 2.52
CA ALA A 236 6.37 -8.56 2.05
C ALA A 236 5.06 -8.95 1.36
N ILE A 237 3.91 -8.61 1.95
CA ILE A 237 2.60 -8.94 1.38
C ILE A 237 2.37 -8.21 0.05
N GLY A 238 2.82 -6.96 -0.10
CA GLY A 238 2.67 -6.20 -1.34
C GLY A 238 3.46 -6.81 -2.49
N TYR A 239 4.72 -7.18 -2.28
CA TYR A 239 5.52 -7.84 -3.32
C TYR A 239 5.00 -9.23 -3.65
N LEU A 240 4.60 -10.01 -2.64
CA LEU A 240 4.04 -11.33 -2.88
C LEU A 240 2.74 -11.21 -3.69
N LYS A 241 1.86 -10.28 -3.32
CA LYS A 241 0.64 -10.01 -4.08
C LYS A 241 0.92 -9.55 -5.51
N ALA A 242 1.92 -8.69 -5.72
CA ALA A 242 2.36 -8.28 -7.06
C ALA A 242 2.81 -9.49 -7.91
N ALA A 243 3.54 -10.45 -7.32
CA ALA A 243 3.93 -11.69 -8.01
C ALA A 243 2.70 -12.54 -8.40
N TRP A 244 1.74 -12.72 -7.49
CA TRP A 244 0.49 -13.43 -7.76
C TRP A 244 -0.35 -12.74 -8.84
N LEU A 245 -0.36 -11.40 -8.83
CA LEU A 245 -0.97 -10.58 -9.88
C LEU A 245 -0.30 -10.78 -11.26
N LEU A 246 0.91 -11.32 -11.32
CA LEU A 246 1.58 -11.73 -12.56
C LEU A 246 1.41 -13.22 -12.90
N GLY A 247 0.63 -13.97 -12.12
CA GLY A 247 0.51 -15.43 -12.24
C GLY A 247 1.69 -16.20 -11.66
N ILE A 248 2.54 -15.56 -10.86
CA ILE A 248 3.68 -16.18 -10.18
C ILE A 248 3.23 -16.60 -8.77
N GLU A 249 2.61 -17.77 -8.70
CA GLU A 249 2.11 -18.32 -7.44
C GLU A 249 3.27 -18.82 -6.58
N VAL A 250 3.55 -18.11 -5.48
CA VAL A 250 4.60 -18.42 -4.50
C VAL A 250 3.95 -18.56 -3.13
N GLU A 251 4.20 -19.68 -2.46
CA GLU A 251 3.70 -19.94 -1.11
C GLU A 251 4.79 -19.65 -0.06
N VAL A 252 4.43 -18.83 0.92
CA VAL A 252 5.30 -18.44 2.02
C VAL A 252 4.60 -18.68 3.35
N GLU A 253 5.04 -19.69 4.08
CA GLU A 253 4.54 -19.98 5.42
C GLU A 253 5.17 -19.02 6.43
N HIS A 254 4.45 -17.97 6.79
CA HIS A 254 4.88 -17.03 7.83
C HIS A 254 3.66 -16.39 8.53
N PRO A 255 3.65 -16.23 9.87
CA PRO A 255 2.51 -15.65 10.60
C PRO A 255 2.08 -14.26 10.10
N LEU A 256 3.03 -13.46 9.64
CA LEU A 256 2.83 -12.11 9.10
C LEU A 256 2.40 -12.06 7.62
N ILE A 257 2.18 -13.22 6.99
CA ILE A 257 1.71 -13.32 5.61
C ILE A 257 0.35 -14.03 5.61
N PRO A 258 -0.76 -13.31 5.36
CA PRO A 258 -2.07 -13.92 5.18
C PRO A 258 -2.17 -14.54 3.78
N MET A 259 -1.76 -15.80 3.65
CA MET A 259 -1.71 -16.51 2.36
C MET A 259 -3.08 -16.58 1.68
N GLU A 260 -4.17 -16.57 2.45
CA GLU A 260 -5.56 -16.53 2.01
C GLU A 260 -5.87 -15.31 1.12
N MET A 261 -5.12 -14.20 1.30
CA MET A 261 -5.27 -12.98 0.51
C MET A 261 -4.44 -12.98 -0.78
N MET A 262 -3.54 -13.95 -0.99
CA MET A 262 -2.66 -13.98 -2.18
C MET A 262 -3.37 -14.39 -3.47
N PRO A 263 -4.22 -15.45 -3.50
CA PRO A 263 -5.01 -15.79 -4.68
C PRO A 263 -5.74 -14.60 -5.28
N VAL A 264 -5.57 -14.40 -6.59
CA VAL A 264 -6.18 -13.29 -7.32
C VAL A 264 -7.61 -13.70 -7.69
N LYS A 265 -8.57 -13.22 -6.89
CA LYS A 265 -9.99 -13.49 -7.05
C LYS A 265 -10.77 -12.20 -6.78
N PRO A 266 -10.92 -11.32 -7.78
CA PRO A 266 -11.69 -10.10 -7.61
C PRO A 266 -13.13 -10.42 -7.18
N LEU A 267 -13.75 -9.47 -6.49
CA LEU A 267 -15.18 -9.52 -6.18
C LEU A 267 -15.98 -9.44 -7.49
N GLU A 268 -17.17 -10.04 -7.51
CA GLU A 268 -18.08 -9.97 -8.65
C GLU A 268 -18.46 -8.52 -8.96
N LYS A 269 -18.60 -7.69 -7.91
CA LYS A 269 -18.89 -6.27 -8.02
C LYS A 269 -18.19 -5.49 -6.92
N TYR A 270 -17.71 -4.30 -7.27
CA TYR A 270 -17.22 -3.31 -6.33
C TYR A 270 -18.14 -2.10 -6.38
N GLU A 271 -18.88 -1.87 -5.30
CA GLU A 271 -19.78 -0.71 -5.19
C GLU A 271 -19.07 0.45 -4.51
N ASN A 272 -19.32 1.66 -5.00
CA ASN A 272 -18.81 2.87 -4.34
C ASN A 272 -19.72 3.19 -3.16
N ARG A 273 -19.19 3.05 -1.93
CA ARG A 273 -19.94 3.29 -0.69
C ARG A 273 -20.28 4.77 -0.46
N TYR A 274 -19.44 5.67 -0.94
CA TYR A 274 -19.55 7.10 -0.63
C TYR A 274 -19.89 7.90 -1.88
N TRP A 275 -20.79 8.86 -1.72
CA TRP A 275 -21.30 9.69 -2.80
C TRP A 275 -20.19 10.43 -3.57
N PHE A 276 -19.13 10.86 -2.88
CA PHE A 276 -17.99 11.57 -3.51
C PHE A 276 -17.03 10.66 -4.29
N LEU A 277 -17.24 9.34 -4.24
CA LEU A 277 -16.54 8.35 -5.06
C LEU A 277 -17.34 7.91 -6.28
N MET A 278 -18.61 8.29 -6.38
CA MET A 278 -19.43 7.99 -7.56
C MET A 278 -18.85 8.74 -8.76
N GLU A 279 -18.71 8.03 -9.88
CA GLU A 279 -18.29 8.62 -11.16
C GLU A 279 -19.49 9.42 -11.72
N GLU A 280 -19.22 10.59 -12.30
CA GLU A 280 -20.21 11.41 -13.01
C GLU A 280 -20.56 10.79 -14.39
#